data_AF-A0A0U2GQC9-F1
#
_entry.id   AF-A0A0U2GQC9-F1
#
_cell.length_a   1.000
_cell.length_b   1.000
_cell.length_c   1.000
_cell.angle_alpha   90.00
_cell.angle_beta   90.00
_cell.angle_gamma   90.00
#
_symmetry.space_group_name_H-M   'P 1'
#
loop_
_entity.id
_entity.type
_entity.pdbx_description
1 polymer ?
#
loop_
_entity_poly.entity_id
_entity_poly.type
_entity_poly.pdbx_seq_one_letter_code
_entity_poly.pdbx_strand_id
1 'polypeptide(L)'
;FIRGCWCSEDEERLVRDLFRGYNKLIRPVQNMTEKGNVQFGLAFVQLINVNEKSQIMKSNVWLRLVWRDYQLQWDEADYGGIQVLRLPPDKVWKPDIVLFNNADGNYEVRYKSNVLIRPNGELLWIPPAIYQS
;
A
#
# COMPACT_ATOMS: atom_id res chain seq x y z
N PHE A 1 -19.95 -32.76 -15.07
CA PHE A 1 -20.22 -31.42 -14.51
C PHE A 1 -18.91 -30.82 -14.03
N ILE A 2 -18.25 -30.04 -14.86
CA ILE A 2 -16.99 -29.37 -14.52
C ILE A 2 -17.38 -28.04 -13.89
N ARG A 3 -17.14 -27.86 -12.58
CA ARG A 3 -17.31 -26.57 -11.90
C ARG A 3 -16.33 -25.58 -12.53
N GLY A 4 -16.86 -24.61 -13.28
CA GLY A 4 -16.10 -23.47 -13.80
C GLY A 4 -15.42 -22.74 -12.65
N CYS A 5 -14.24 -22.17 -12.90
CA CYS A 5 -13.43 -21.51 -11.89
C CYS A 5 -14.12 -20.21 -11.42
N TRP A 6 -14.75 -20.24 -10.24
CA TRP A 6 -15.51 -19.12 -9.63
C TRP A 6 -14.64 -17.98 -9.11
N CYS A 7 -13.32 -18.19 -8.98
CA CYS A 7 -12.41 -17.24 -8.33
C CYS A 7 -12.42 -15.84 -8.97
N SER A 8 -12.54 -15.76 -10.31
CA SER A 8 -12.58 -14.46 -11.00
C SER A 8 -13.90 -13.71 -10.81
N GLU A 9 -15.03 -14.41 -10.68
CA GLU A 9 -16.35 -13.78 -10.54
C GLU A 9 -16.57 -13.29 -9.11
N ASP A 10 -16.15 -14.07 -8.11
CA ASP A 10 -16.20 -13.66 -6.70
C ASP A 10 -15.23 -12.50 -6.41
N GLU A 11 -14.03 -12.49 -7.02
CA GLU A 11 -13.08 -11.36 -6.90
C GLU A 11 -13.65 -10.08 -7.55
N GLU A 12 -14.27 -10.20 -8.72
CA GLU A 12 -14.92 -9.06 -9.38
C GLU A 12 -16.11 -8.52 -8.55
N ARG A 13 -16.92 -9.41 -7.97
CA ARG A 13 -18.01 -9.03 -7.06
C ARG A 13 -17.46 -8.31 -5.83
N LEU A 14 -16.43 -8.86 -5.19
CA LEU A 14 -15.77 -8.26 -4.03
C LEU A 14 -15.26 -6.85 -4.33
N VAL A 15 -14.53 -6.68 -5.43
CA VAL A 15 -14.02 -5.36 -5.84
C VAL A 15 -15.17 -4.39 -6.10
N ARG A 16 -16.24 -4.83 -6.75
CA ARG A 16 -17.40 -3.97 -7.02
C ARG A 16 -18.08 -3.51 -5.73
N ASP A 17 -18.25 -4.41 -4.78
CA ASP A 17 -18.95 -4.14 -3.52
C ASP A 17 -18.10 -3.25 -2.59
N LEU A 18 -16.81 -3.55 -2.44
CA LEU A 18 -15.89 -2.73 -1.62
C LEU A 18 -15.76 -1.30 -2.15
N PHE A 19 -15.71 -1.12 -3.48
CA PHE A 19 -15.52 0.20 -4.09
C PHE A 19 -16.84 0.95 -4.33
N ARG A 20 -17.99 0.37 -3.97
CA ARG A 20 -19.28 1.04 -4.04
C ARG A 20 -19.38 2.10 -2.94
N GLY A 21 -19.03 3.35 -3.29
CA GLY A 21 -19.04 4.47 -2.35
C GLY A 21 -17.74 4.68 -1.58
N TYR A 22 -16.70 3.90 -1.89
CA TYR A 22 -15.36 4.11 -1.35
C TYR A 22 -14.79 5.45 -1.83
N ASN A 23 -14.35 6.28 -0.89
CA ASN A 23 -13.70 7.55 -1.21
C ASN A 23 -12.26 7.58 -0.71
N LYS A 24 -11.32 7.37 -1.63
CA LYS A 24 -9.88 7.40 -1.37
C LYS A 24 -9.32 8.74 -0.87
N LEU A 25 -10.08 9.83 -0.96
CA LEU A 25 -9.67 11.15 -0.46
C LEU A 25 -9.97 11.33 1.03
N ILE A 26 -10.81 10.46 1.60
CA ILE A 26 -11.21 10.54 3.00
C ILE A 26 -10.25 9.68 3.82
N ARG A 27 -9.72 10.26 4.90
CA ARG A 27 -8.90 9.54 5.88
C ARG A 27 -9.71 8.37 6.46
N PRO A 28 -9.19 7.13 6.44
CA PRO A 28 -9.96 5.96 6.81
C PRO A 28 -10.02 5.76 8.33
N VAL A 29 -10.77 6.63 9.01
CA VAL A 29 -11.09 6.51 10.44
C VAL A 29 -12.60 6.51 10.64
N GLN A 30 -13.10 5.68 11.56
CA GLN A 30 -14.54 5.60 11.85
C GLN A 30 -15.03 6.87 12.55
N ASN A 31 -14.27 7.33 13.56
CA ASN A 31 -14.54 8.56 14.29
C ASN A 31 -13.55 9.65 13.91
N MET A 32 -14.02 10.89 13.75
CA MET A 32 -13.14 12.02 13.42
C MET A 32 -12.10 12.32 14.52
N THR A 33 -12.42 11.96 15.76
CA THR A 33 -11.57 12.11 16.95
C THR A 33 -10.45 11.07 17.01
N GLU A 34 -10.57 9.97 16.28
CA GLU A 34 -9.57 8.90 16.27
C GLU A 34 -8.43 9.20 15.29
N LYS A 35 -7.24 8.71 15.65
CA LYS A 35 -6.03 8.84 14.83
C LYS A 35 -5.87 7.60 13.96
N GLY A 36 -5.55 7.80 12.67
CA GLY A 36 -5.11 6.72 11.81
C GLY A 36 -3.72 6.24 12.23
N ASN A 37 -3.54 4.94 12.44
CA ASN A 37 -2.25 4.34 12.75
C ASN A 37 -1.60 3.82 11.46
N VAL A 38 -0.36 4.27 11.20
CA VAL A 38 0.44 3.82 10.06
C VAL A 38 1.74 3.26 10.61
N GLN A 39 1.95 1.96 10.45
CA GLN A 39 3.23 1.33 10.77
C GLN A 39 4.19 1.53 9.61
N PHE A 40 5.34 2.08 9.93
CA PHE A 40 6.42 2.34 8.98
C PHE A 40 7.60 1.42 9.29
N GLY A 41 8.09 0.74 8.28
CA GLY A 41 9.34 -0.01 8.32
C GLY A 41 10.19 0.31 7.10
N LEU A 42 11.51 0.17 7.26
CA LEU A 42 12.46 0.32 6.18
C LEU A 42 13.35 -0.93 6.16
N ALA A 43 13.44 -1.55 5.00
CA ALA A 43 14.41 -2.60 4.74
C ALA A 43 15.51 -2.04 3.85
N PHE A 44 16.73 -1.98 4.36
CA PHE A 44 17.89 -1.59 3.60
C PHE A 44 18.32 -2.74 2.69
N VAL A 45 18.36 -2.51 1.38
CA VAL A 45 18.71 -3.54 0.40
C VAL A 45 20.20 -3.46 0.07
N GLN A 46 20.65 -2.29 -0.40
CA GLN A 46 22.05 -2.08 -0.79
C GLN A 46 22.45 -0.61 -0.77
N LEU A 47 23.75 -0.38 -0.55
CA LEU A 47 24.41 0.90 -0.79
C LEU A 47 24.84 0.96 -2.26
N ILE A 48 24.30 1.92 -3.01
CA ILE A 48 24.60 2.08 -4.45
C ILE A 48 25.88 2.89 -4.63
N ASN A 49 25.99 4.02 -3.93
CA ASN A 49 27.15 4.91 -4.04
C ASN A 49 27.24 5.83 -2.81
N VAL A 50 28.47 6.23 -2.47
CA VAL A 50 28.77 7.30 -1.51
C VAL A 50 29.69 8.29 -2.19
N ASN A 51 29.21 9.52 -2.40
CA ASN A 51 30.04 10.64 -2.85
C ASN A 51 30.44 11.47 -1.64
N GLU A 52 31.64 11.21 -1.13
CA GLU A 52 32.19 11.90 0.05
C GLU A 52 32.38 13.40 -0.20
N LYS A 53 32.77 13.80 -1.42
CA LYS A 53 32.99 15.22 -1.75
C LYS A 53 31.70 16.04 -1.72
N SER A 54 30.60 15.46 -2.20
CA SER A 54 29.29 16.13 -2.18
C SER A 54 28.44 15.76 -0.97
N GLN A 55 28.94 14.90 -0.08
CA GLN A 55 28.20 14.33 1.08
C GLN A 55 26.88 13.65 0.70
N ILE A 56 26.83 12.97 -0.46
CA ILE A 56 25.61 12.31 -0.94
C ILE A 56 25.76 10.78 -0.86
N MET A 57 24.84 10.13 -0.18
CA MET A 57 24.66 8.68 -0.16
C MET A 57 23.46 8.27 -1.01
N LYS A 58 23.67 7.33 -1.94
CA LYS A 58 22.60 6.69 -2.73
C LYS A 58 22.39 5.26 -2.25
N SER A 59 21.18 4.92 -1.84
CA SER A 59 20.83 3.58 -1.35
C SER A 59 19.54 3.06 -1.98
N ASN A 60 19.43 1.74 -2.09
CA ASN A 60 18.18 1.06 -2.45
C ASN A 60 17.52 0.55 -1.18
N VAL A 61 16.26 0.92 -0.96
CA VAL A 61 15.49 0.51 0.21
C VAL A 61 14.10 0.07 -0.19
N TRP A 62 13.51 -0.81 0.60
CA TRP A 62 12.08 -1.11 0.53
C TRP A 62 11.39 -0.48 1.71
N LEU A 63 10.33 0.28 1.42
CA LEU A 63 9.46 0.80 2.45
C LEU A 63 8.39 -0.22 2.75
N ARG A 64 8.11 -0.44 4.03
CA ARG A 64 7.01 -1.29 4.48
C ARG A 64 6.00 -0.41 5.18
N LEU A 65 4.83 -0.25 4.55
CA LEU A 65 3.75 0.57 5.06
C LEU A 65 2.57 -0.33 5.37
N VAL A 66 2.09 -0.28 6.61
CA VAL A 66 0.87 -0.98 7.03
C VAL A 66 -0.08 0.00 7.68
N TRP A 67 -1.30 0.04 7.19
CA TRP A 67 -2.39 0.82 7.78
C TRP A 67 -3.68 0.01 7.73
N ARG A 68 -4.71 0.50 8.42
CA ARG A 68 -6.03 -0.12 8.43
C ARG A 68 -7.06 0.82 7.82
N ASP A 69 -7.90 0.29 6.93
CA ASP A 69 -9.05 0.98 6.38
C ASP A 69 -10.34 0.24 6.77
N TYR A 70 -11.27 0.95 7.40
CA TYR A 70 -12.53 0.36 7.84
C TYR A 70 -13.51 0.15 6.69
N GLN A 71 -13.36 0.87 5.58
CA GLN A 71 -14.23 0.76 4.41
C GLN A 71 -13.87 -0.47 3.55
N LEU A 72 -12.66 -1.00 3.71
CA LEU A 72 -12.13 -2.10 2.90
C LEU A 72 -12.12 -3.41 3.69
N GLN A 73 -13.27 -3.79 4.24
CA GLN A 73 -13.46 -5.01 5.03
C GLN A 73 -14.50 -5.92 4.38
N TRP A 74 -14.27 -7.23 4.42
CA TRP A 74 -15.22 -8.23 3.93
C TRP A 74 -15.11 -9.52 4.73
N ASP A 75 -16.16 -10.35 4.64
CA ASP A 75 -16.11 -11.73 5.13
C ASP A 75 -15.61 -12.65 4.01
N GLU A 76 -14.56 -13.42 4.27
CA GLU A 76 -13.98 -14.37 3.30
C GLU A 76 -15.02 -15.39 2.81
N ALA A 77 -15.96 -15.79 3.68
CA ALA A 77 -16.98 -16.79 3.37
C ALA A 77 -17.94 -16.33 2.26
N ASP A 78 -18.18 -15.03 2.15
CA ASP A 78 -19.12 -14.44 1.18
C ASP A 78 -18.53 -14.31 -0.23
N TYR A 79 -17.21 -14.45 -0.39
CA TYR A 79 -16.50 -14.23 -1.66
C TYR A 79 -15.55 -15.38 -1.99
N GLY A 80 -15.99 -16.62 -1.79
CA GLY A 80 -15.22 -17.80 -2.22
C GLY A 80 -13.91 -18.03 -1.47
N GLY A 81 -13.75 -17.46 -0.26
CA GLY A 81 -12.56 -17.62 0.58
C GLY A 81 -11.39 -16.70 0.22
N ILE A 82 -11.65 -15.55 -0.43
CA ILE A 82 -10.59 -14.61 -0.80
C ILE A 82 -9.95 -13.99 0.45
N GLN A 83 -8.71 -14.39 0.73
CA GLN A 83 -7.90 -13.93 1.88
C GLN A 83 -7.06 -12.69 1.58
N VAL A 84 -6.76 -12.43 0.30
CA VAL A 84 -5.91 -11.30 -0.09
C VAL A 84 -6.39 -10.75 -1.42
N LEU A 85 -6.71 -9.47 -1.44
CA LEU A 85 -7.02 -8.71 -2.65
C LEU A 85 -5.81 -7.85 -3.03
N ARG A 86 -5.46 -7.81 -4.33
CA ARG A 86 -4.31 -7.03 -4.84
C ARG A 86 -4.80 -5.91 -5.74
N LEU A 87 -4.52 -4.66 -5.37
CA LEU A 87 -4.96 -3.51 -6.16
C LEU A 87 -3.85 -2.49 -6.40
N PRO A 88 -3.93 -1.72 -7.50
CA PRO A 88 -3.04 -0.59 -7.70
C PRO A 88 -3.19 0.44 -6.56
N PRO A 89 -2.09 1.03 -6.05
CA PRO A 89 -2.13 1.98 -4.93
C PRO A 89 -2.93 3.26 -5.23
N ASP A 90 -3.17 3.59 -6.49
CA ASP A 90 -3.93 4.78 -6.90
C ASP A 90 -5.46 4.60 -6.74
N LYS A 91 -5.93 3.37 -6.46
CA LYS A 91 -7.34 3.07 -6.18
C LYS A 91 -7.71 3.23 -4.71
N VAL A 92 -6.75 3.08 -3.79
CA VAL A 92 -6.97 3.14 -2.34
C VAL A 92 -6.46 4.44 -1.74
N TRP A 93 -6.97 4.80 -0.56
CA TRP A 93 -6.31 5.79 0.28
C TRP A 93 -4.91 5.27 0.65
N LYS A 94 -3.92 6.16 0.63
CA LYS A 94 -2.54 5.86 1.06
C LYS A 94 -2.01 7.05 1.84
N PRO A 95 -1.17 6.82 2.86
CA PRO A 95 -0.52 7.92 3.57
C PRO A 95 0.50 8.62 2.66
N ASP A 96 0.56 9.94 2.75
CA ASP A 96 1.60 10.73 2.08
C ASP A 96 2.87 10.70 2.93
N ILE A 97 3.95 10.16 2.37
CA ILE A 97 5.25 10.04 3.04
C ILE A 97 6.29 10.75 2.19
N VAL A 98 7.00 11.68 2.82
CA VAL A 98 8.02 12.51 2.17
C VAL A 98 9.35 12.36 2.90
N LEU A 99 10.43 12.26 2.13
CA LEU A 99 11.79 12.29 2.67
C LEU A 99 12.24 13.75 2.78
N PHE A 100 12.34 14.25 4.01
CA PHE A 100 12.80 15.62 4.25
C PHE A 100 14.27 15.84 3.91
N ASN A 101 15.13 14.85 4.17
CA ASN A 101 16.56 14.93 3.91
C ASN A 101 16.94 14.40 2.52
N ASN A 102 16.19 14.81 1.49
CA ASN A 102 16.47 14.42 0.12
C ASN A 102 17.44 15.41 -0.52
N ALA A 103 18.67 14.96 -0.84
CA ALA A 103 19.68 15.80 -1.49
C ALA A 103 19.36 16.14 -2.95
N ASP A 104 18.46 15.39 -3.61
CA ASP A 104 18.11 15.56 -5.04
C ASP A 104 16.76 16.29 -5.26
N GLY A 105 16.02 16.60 -4.18
CA GLY A 105 14.74 17.31 -4.24
C GLY A 105 13.54 16.52 -4.80
N ASN A 106 13.76 15.45 -5.59
CA ASN A 106 12.70 14.63 -6.16
C ASN A 106 12.56 13.28 -5.43
N TYR A 107 11.52 13.13 -4.60
CA TYR A 107 11.11 11.83 -4.08
C TYR A 107 10.22 11.16 -5.12
N GLU A 108 10.83 10.37 -6.02
CA GLU A 108 10.08 9.58 -6.98
C GLU A 108 10.05 8.11 -6.55
N VAL A 109 8.91 7.66 -6.03
CA VAL A 109 8.57 6.23 -6.03
C VAL A 109 8.36 5.81 -7.47
N ARG A 110 9.45 5.47 -8.17
CA ARG A 110 9.44 5.12 -9.61
C ARG A 110 8.65 3.85 -9.91
N TYR A 111 8.50 2.97 -8.93
CA TYR A 111 7.74 1.74 -9.06
C TYR A 111 6.68 1.65 -7.96
N LYS A 112 5.42 1.78 -8.36
CA LYS A 112 4.27 1.59 -7.50
C LYS A 112 3.85 0.12 -7.53
N SER A 113 4.35 -0.67 -6.58
CA SER A 113 3.85 -2.04 -6.37
C SER A 113 2.36 -2.02 -5.98
N ASN A 114 1.66 -3.12 -6.26
CA ASN A 114 0.28 -3.30 -5.80
C ASN A 114 0.21 -3.33 -4.26
N VAL A 115 -0.89 -2.82 -3.73
CA VAL A 115 -1.25 -2.90 -2.32
C VAL A 115 -1.95 -4.24 -2.08
N LEU A 116 -1.56 -4.91 -1.01
CA LEU A 116 -2.24 -6.11 -0.53
C LEU A 116 -3.27 -5.69 0.52
N ILE A 117 -4.50 -6.13 0.35
CA ILE A 117 -5.61 -5.85 1.26
C ILE A 117 -6.03 -7.17 1.88
N ARG A 118 -6.20 -7.20 3.20
CA ARG A 118 -6.70 -8.34 3.97
C ARG A 118 -8.17 -8.10 4.38
N PRO A 119 -8.94 -9.16 4.69
CA PRO A 119 -10.38 -9.05 4.96
C PRO A 119 -10.70 -8.25 6.21
N ASN A 120 -9.77 -8.21 7.17
CA ASN A 120 -9.86 -7.40 8.38
C ASN A 120 -9.64 -5.88 8.14
N GLY A 121 -9.40 -5.47 6.88
CA GLY A 121 -9.13 -4.10 6.47
C GLY A 121 -7.70 -3.66 6.65
N GLU A 122 -6.75 -4.58 6.88
CA GLU A 122 -5.33 -4.25 6.88
C GLU A 122 -4.81 -4.14 5.44
N LEU A 123 -4.12 -3.03 5.15
CA LEU A 123 -3.45 -2.79 3.88
C LEU A 123 -1.93 -2.82 4.10
N LEU A 124 -1.24 -3.56 3.23
CA LEU A 124 0.21 -3.65 3.19
C LEU A 124 0.70 -3.16 1.83
N TRP A 125 1.55 -2.13 1.85
CA TRP A 125 2.20 -1.61 0.66
C TRP A 125 3.72 -1.62 0.83
N ILE A 126 4.41 -2.23 -0.14
CA ILE A 126 5.87 -2.35 -0.13
C ILE A 126 6.45 -1.78 -1.43
N PRO A 127 6.58 -0.45 -1.57
CA PRO A 127 7.21 0.15 -2.73
C PRO A 127 8.74 0.10 -2.62
N PRO A 128 9.47 -0.29 -3.68
CA PRO A 128 10.91 -0.08 -3.76
C PRO A 128 11.20 1.41 -4.03
N ALA A 129 12.23 1.93 -3.38
CA ALA A 129 12.62 3.33 -3.51
C ALA A 129 14.15 3.48 -3.53
N ILE A 130 14.63 4.44 -4.32
CA ILE A 130 16.02 4.88 -4.29
C ILE A 130 16.08 6.11 -3.40
N TYR A 131 16.87 6.03 -2.35
CA TYR A 131 17.08 7.11 -1.38
C TYR A 131 18.39 7.83 -1.71
N GLN A 132 18.33 9.15 -1.75
CA GLN A 132 19.49 10.03 -1.93
C GLN A 132 19.51 11.06 -0.80
N SER A 133 20.45 10.94 0.13
CA SER A 133 20.61 11.84 1.28
C SER A 133 21.99 12.45 1.32
#